data_AF-A0A959NUM1-F1
#
_entry.id   AF-A0A959NUM1-F1
#
_cell.length_a   1.000
_cell.length_b   1.000
_cell.length_c   1.000
_cell.angle_alpha   90.00
_cell.angle_beta   90.00
_cell.angle_gamma   90.00
#
_symmetry.space_group_name_H-M   'P 1'
#
loop_
_entity.id
_entity.type
_entity.pdbx_description
1 polymer ?
#
loop_
_entity_poly.entity_id
_entity_poly.type
_entity_poly.pdbx_seq_one_letter_code
_entity_poly.pdbx_strand_id
1 'polypeptide(L)'
;MNSKTLVFVLIMAFLFSCNNKEEEILISPEYKKEINDWHQKRIDNLKKETGWLNLVGLYWLDEGENTFGSSDKNKIIFPSKAPEKLGNFIKN
;
A
#
# COMPACT_ATOMS: atom_id res chain seq x y z
N MET A 1 -57.05 17.81 21.02
CA MET A 1 -55.81 17.79 20.20
C MET A 1 -56.21 17.70 18.74
N ASN A 2 -55.84 18.70 17.95
CA ASN A 2 -56.39 18.96 16.62
C ASN A 2 -55.71 18.03 15.62
N SER A 3 -56.44 17.51 14.63
CA SER A 3 -55.86 16.64 13.58
C SER A 3 -54.64 17.28 12.90
N LYS A 4 -54.68 18.61 12.66
CA LYS A 4 -53.55 19.38 12.11
C LYS A 4 -52.34 19.42 13.05
N THR A 5 -52.56 19.50 14.36
CA THR A 5 -51.51 19.48 15.38
C THR A 5 -50.86 18.10 15.47
N LEU A 6 -51.65 17.03 15.34
CA LEU A 6 -51.16 15.65 15.34
C LEU A 6 -50.25 15.38 14.12
N VAL A 7 -50.67 15.84 12.94
CA VAL A 7 -49.89 15.71 11.69
C VAL A 7 -48.58 16.49 11.79
N PHE A 8 -48.60 17.70 12.35
CA PHE A 8 -47.40 18.53 12.49
C PHE A 8 -46.36 17.90 13.45
N VAL A 9 -46.83 17.28 14.54
CA VAL A 9 -45.96 16.57 15.50
C VAL A 9 -45.37 15.30 14.88
N LEU A 10 -46.15 14.55 14.10
CA LEU A 10 -45.68 13.36 13.39
C LEU A 10 -44.63 13.69 12.32
N ILE A 11 -44.81 14.79 11.58
CA ILE A 11 -43.84 15.26 10.57
C ILE A 11 -42.54 15.71 11.24
N MET A 12 -42.61 16.47 12.34
CA MET A 12 -41.43 16.86 13.12
C MET A 12 -40.67 15.63 13.63
N ALA A 13 -41.37 14.63 14.19
CA ALA A 13 -40.73 13.40 14.67
C ALA A 13 -40.03 12.61 13.55
N PHE A 14 -40.60 12.59 12.34
CA PHE A 14 -40.00 11.95 11.17
C PHE A 14 -38.71 12.66 10.71
N LEU A 15 -38.66 13.99 10.77
CA LEU A 15 -37.48 14.78 10.38
C LEU A 15 -36.30 14.66 11.36
N PHE A 16 -36.54 14.29 12.63
CA PHE A 16 -35.48 14.01 13.61
C PHE A 16 -35.00 12.55 13.59
N SER A 17 -35.63 11.67 12.80
CA SER A 17 -35.38 10.22 12.85
C SER A 17 -34.26 9.74 11.94
N CYS A 18 -33.59 10.62 11.19
CA CYS A 18 -32.39 10.27 10.42
C CYS A 18 -31.12 10.72 11.14
N ASN A 19 -30.80 10.09 12.27
CA ASN A 19 -29.44 10.02 12.76
C ASN A 19 -28.94 8.59 12.57
N ASN A 20 -28.67 8.23 11.31
CA ASN A 20 -27.75 7.16 11.02
C ASN A 20 -26.37 7.66 11.50
N LYS A 21 -26.06 7.47 12.78
CA LYS A 21 -24.67 7.53 13.21
C LYS A 21 -24.00 6.40 12.47
N GLU A 22 -23.30 6.74 11.39
CA GLU A 22 -22.27 5.89 10.84
C GLU A 22 -21.45 5.42 12.05
N GLU A 23 -21.50 4.11 12.31
CA GLU A 23 -20.73 3.51 13.38
C GLU A 23 -19.27 3.61 12.95
N GLU A 24 -18.66 4.77 13.23
CA GLU A 24 -17.26 5.02 13.01
C GLU A 24 -16.53 3.95 13.82
N ILE A 25 -15.84 3.03 13.14
CA ILE A 25 -15.03 2.00 13.78
C ILE A 25 -14.05 2.75 14.68
N LEU A 26 -14.32 2.72 15.97
CA LEU A 26 -13.60 3.49 16.97
C LEU A 26 -12.27 2.78 17.22
N ILE A 27 -11.34 2.96 16.28
CA ILE A 27 -9.98 2.46 16.40
C ILE A 27 -9.34 3.21 17.56
N SER A 28 -9.05 2.48 18.64
CA SER A 28 -8.39 3.08 19.80
C SER A 28 -7.03 3.67 19.37
N PRO A 29 -6.64 4.84 19.90
CA PRO A 29 -5.32 5.42 19.62
C PRO A 29 -4.17 4.44 19.89
N GLU A 30 -4.32 3.57 20.88
CA GLU A 30 -3.36 2.53 21.26
C GLU A 30 -3.24 1.46 20.18
N TYR A 31 -4.37 0.95 19.67
CA TYR A 31 -4.36 -0.02 18.57
C TYR A 31 -3.77 0.59 17.29
N LYS A 32 -4.11 1.84 16.99
CA LYS A 32 -3.51 2.55 15.85
C LYS A 32 -1.99 2.66 15.99
N LYS A 33 -1.50 2.97 17.20
CA LYS A 33 -0.07 3.03 17.49
C LYS A 33 0.57 1.65 17.31
N GLU A 34 -0.03 0.59 17.84
CA GLU A 34 0.46 -0.78 17.72
C GLU A 34 0.63 -1.20 16.25
N ILE A 35 -0.38 -0.95 15.42
CA ILE A 35 -0.33 -1.27 13.99
C ILE A 35 0.75 -0.47 13.27
N ASN A 36 0.93 0.80 13.61
CA ASN A 36 1.99 1.62 13.02
C ASN A 36 3.39 1.12 13.43
N ASP A 37 3.58 0.77 14.71
CA ASP A 37 4.83 0.22 15.21
C ASP A 37 5.16 -1.12 14.53
N TRP A 38 4.14 -1.99 14.37
CA TRP A 38 4.28 -3.24 13.63
C TRP A 38 4.66 -3.02 12.16
N HIS A 39 3.98 -2.10 11.48
CA HIS A 39 4.31 -1.74 10.09
C HIS A 39 5.75 -1.26 9.96
N GLN A 40 6.18 -0.35 10.84
CA GLN A 40 7.54 0.17 10.81
C GLN A 40 8.56 -0.96 11.02
N LYS A 41 8.38 -1.78 12.04
CA LYS A 41 9.26 -2.92 12.32
C LYS A 41 9.32 -3.91 11.16
N ARG A 42 8.20 -4.14 10.48
CA ARG A 42 8.14 -5.00 9.29
C ARG A 42 8.95 -4.40 8.14
N ILE A 43 8.77 -3.12 7.84
CA ILE A 43 9.53 -2.42 6.78
C ILE A 43 11.02 -2.44 7.09
N ASP A 44 11.40 -2.15 8.33
CA ASP A 44 12.80 -2.19 8.76
C ASP A 44 13.38 -3.59 8.55
N ASN A 45 12.67 -4.64 8.98
CA ASN A 45 13.10 -6.02 8.78
C ASN A 45 13.22 -6.42 7.30
N LEU A 46 12.31 -5.95 6.45
CA LEU A 46 12.35 -6.24 5.01
C LEU A 46 13.55 -5.59 4.32
N LYS A 47 13.97 -4.40 4.77
CA LYS A 47 15.07 -3.61 4.18
C LYS A 47 16.44 -3.84 4.83
N LYS A 48 16.54 -4.70 5.85
CA LYS A 48 17.82 -5.07 6.46
C LYS A 48 18.76 -5.72 5.44
N GLU A 49 20.05 -5.72 5.74
CA GLU A 49 21.10 -6.40 4.95
C GLU A 49 20.82 -7.90 4.74
N THR A 50 20.09 -8.52 5.66
CA THR A 50 19.63 -9.92 5.57
C THR A 50 18.12 -10.04 5.38
N GLY A 51 17.46 -8.97 4.94
CA GLY A 51 16.02 -8.89 4.74
C GLY A 51 15.54 -9.59 3.46
N TRP A 52 14.27 -10.00 3.44
CA TRP A 52 13.68 -10.74 2.33
C TRP A 52 13.70 -10.00 0.98
N LEU A 53 13.74 -8.66 0.98
CA LEU A 53 13.80 -7.89 -0.27
C LEU A 53 15.15 -8.04 -1.00
N ASN A 54 16.18 -8.59 -0.36
CA ASN A 54 17.45 -8.82 -1.04
C ASN A 54 17.40 -10.04 -1.98
N LEU A 55 16.36 -10.87 -1.86
CA LEU A 55 16.14 -12.01 -2.75
C LEU A 55 15.35 -11.65 -4.01
N VAL A 56 14.75 -10.46 -4.07
CA VAL A 56 14.07 -10.00 -5.29
C VAL A 56 15.08 -9.38 -6.25
N GLY A 57 14.87 -9.56 -7.56
CA GLY A 57 15.80 -9.06 -8.58
C GLY A 57 17.10 -9.88 -8.70
N LEU A 58 17.09 -11.14 -8.24
CA LEU A 58 18.14 -12.10 -8.57
C LEU A 58 17.91 -12.62 -10.00
N TYR A 59 18.90 -12.41 -10.86
CA TYR A 59 18.88 -12.87 -12.24
C TYR A 59 19.93 -13.95 -12.44
N TRP A 60 19.57 -15.00 -13.17
CA TRP A 60 20.54 -15.97 -13.66
C TRP A 60 21.36 -15.33 -14.78
N LEU A 61 22.68 -15.58 -14.76
CA LEU A 61 23.57 -15.18 -15.83
C LEU A 61 23.72 -16.33 -16.83
N ASP A 62 23.48 -16.02 -18.10
CA ASP A 62 23.82 -16.91 -19.21
C ASP A 62 25.35 -16.96 -19.39
N GLU A 63 25.84 -17.98 -20.10
CA GLU A 63 27.23 -17.97 -20.57
C GLU A 63 27.53 -16.76 -21.47
N GLY A 64 28.72 -16.19 -21.32
CA GLY A 64 29.14 -14.99 -22.04
C GLY A 64 28.58 -13.70 -21.46
N GLU A 65 28.21 -12.77 -22.36
CA GLU A 65 27.82 -11.40 -21.99
C GLU A 65 26.37 -11.30 -21.51
N ASN A 66 26.17 -10.63 -20.38
CA ASN A 66 24.88 -10.31 -19.78
C ASN A 66 24.74 -8.80 -19.57
N THR A 67 24.11 -8.11 -20.50
CA THR A 67 23.89 -6.66 -20.45
C THR A 67 22.77 -6.28 -19.46
N PHE A 68 22.91 -5.13 -18.80
CA PHE A 68 21.89 -4.62 -17.87
C PHE A 68 21.70 -3.10 -17.97
N GLY A 69 20.47 -2.65 -17.72
CA GLY A 69 20.03 -1.25 -17.85
C GLY A 69 18.51 -1.16 -18.04
N SER A 70 17.96 0.05 -18.19
CA SER A 70 16.51 0.25 -18.34
C SER A 70 15.97 0.03 -19.75
N SER A 71 16.84 -0.03 -20.77
CA SER A 71 16.40 -0.37 -22.12
C SER A 71 15.94 -1.82 -22.18
N ASP A 72 14.87 -2.05 -22.94
CA ASP A 72 14.35 -3.35 -23.35
C ASP A 72 15.33 -4.20 -24.19
N LYS A 73 16.43 -3.59 -24.66
CA LYS A 73 17.50 -4.27 -25.39
C LYS A 73 18.52 -4.97 -24.47
N ASN A 74 18.46 -4.74 -23.15
CA ASN A 74 19.34 -5.44 -22.21
C ASN A 74 18.82 -6.84 -21.91
N LYS A 75 19.72 -7.77 -21.57
CA LYS A 75 19.30 -9.08 -21.06
C LYS A 75 18.61 -8.96 -19.70
N ILE A 76 19.13 -8.10 -18.84
CA ILE A 76 18.59 -7.83 -17.51
C ILE A 76 18.00 -6.41 -17.50
N ILE A 77 16.68 -6.31 -17.50
CA ILE A 77 15.96 -5.04 -17.61
C ILE A 77 15.70 -4.46 -16.22
N PHE A 78 16.19 -3.24 -15.99
CA PHE A 78 15.97 -2.50 -14.75
C PHE A 78 14.78 -1.54 -14.90
N PRO A 79 14.20 -1.06 -13.77
CA PRO A 79 13.17 -0.02 -13.83
C PRO A 79 13.66 1.24 -14.55
N SER A 80 12.73 1.99 -15.14
CA SER A 80 12.99 3.17 -15.99
C SER A 80 13.82 4.29 -15.35
N LYS A 81 13.96 4.29 -14.02
CA LYS A 81 14.83 5.23 -13.31
C LYS A 81 16.33 4.97 -13.54
N ALA A 82 16.72 3.78 -13.97
CA ALA A 82 18.10 3.46 -14.33
C ALA A 82 18.45 4.01 -15.73
N PRO A 83 19.74 4.28 -16.03
CA PRO A 83 20.21 4.55 -17.39
C PRO A 83 19.87 3.41 -18.36
N GLU A 84 19.69 3.74 -19.64
CA GLU A 84 19.34 2.76 -20.68
C GLU A 84 20.32 1.58 -20.74
N LYS A 85 21.62 1.85 -20.58
CA LYS A 85 22.68 0.84 -20.44
C LYS A 85 23.58 1.20 -19.27
N LEU A 86 23.69 0.29 -18.30
CA LEU A 86 24.58 0.42 -17.15
C LEU A 86 25.90 -0.33 -17.35
N GLY A 87 25.86 -1.47 -18.03
CA GLY A 87 27.05 -2.28 -18.28
C GLY A 87 26.72 -3.71 -18.67
N ASN A 88 27.67 -4.61 -18.40
CA ASN A 88 27.52 -6.04 -18.61
C ASN A 88 28.23 -6.86 -17.51
N PHE A 89 27.80 -8.10 -17.34
CA PHE A 89 28.51 -9.14 -16.58
C PHE A 89 29.00 -10.22 -17.56
N ILE A 90 30.20 -10.75 -17.34
CA ILE A 90 30.77 -11.83 -18.14
C ILE A 90 30.82 -13.11 -17.30
N LYS A 91 30.19 -14.16 -17.79
CA LYS A 91 30.28 -15.52 -17.24
C LYS A 91 31.09 -16.39 -18.21
N ASN A 92 32.08 -17.11 -17.67
CA ASN A 92 32.99 -17.98 -18.42
C ASN A 92 32.69 -19.46 -18.16
#